data_AF-A0AAV7CWI2-F1
#
_entry.id   AF-A0AAV7CWI2-F1
#
_cell.length_a   1.000
_cell.length_b   1.000
_cell.length_c   1.000
_cell.angle_alpha   90.00
_cell.angle_beta   90.00
_cell.angle_gamma   90.00
#
_symmetry.space_group_name_H-M   'P 1'
#
loop_
_entity.id
_entity.type
_entity.pdbx_description
1 polymer ?
#
loop_
_entity_poly.entity_id
_entity_poly.type
_entity_poly.pdbx_seq_one_letter_code
_entity_poly.pdbx_strand_id
1 'polypeptide(L)'
;MSLRTELLKSVWYAFTSLDTEKSGKVSKSQLKVLSHNLYTVFNIPHDPVALEDHFRDDDDGPVSSQGYMPYLNQYILDKVVEGTFVKESFHELCWTLTAKKNYRPTGVALPNQDAFHLWCLFNYLSEDTYPLIMVPDEVQYLLQKLFTITRSEMGEMELGEVLSLEHGVSVWQFLDLVTSPKILRSISMETLSMAIQDIYKEIIQDVLKQVSNFLVKTTDF
;
A
#
# COMPACT_ATOMS: atom_id res chain seq x y z
N MET A 1 2.42 -12.42 -8.41
CA MET A 1 1.44 -11.35 -8.19
C MET A 1 1.27 -10.56 -9.48
N SER A 2 0.06 -10.19 -9.90
CA SER A 2 -0.13 -9.34 -11.08
C SER A 2 0.00 -7.85 -10.71
N LEU A 3 0.48 -6.99 -11.62
CA LEU A 3 0.56 -5.54 -11.40
C LEU A 3 -0.80 -4.97 -10.96
N ARG A 4 -1.90 -5.46 -11.56
CA ARG A 4 -3.27 -5.07 -11.20
C ARG A 4 -3.53 -5.33 -9.71
N THR A 5 -3.20 -6.53 -9.23
CA THR A 5 -3.40 -6.94 -7.83
C THR A 5 -2.56 -6.06 -6.89
N GLU A 6 -1.32 -5.76 -7.24
CA GLU A 6 -0.41 -4.89 -6.46
C GLU A 6 -0.98 -3.49 -6.28
N LEU A 7 -1.41 -2.86 -7.38
CA LEU A 7 -1.95 -1.51 -7.36
C LEU A 7 -3.29 -1.46 -6.61
N LEU A 8 -4.14 -2.49 -6.78
CA LEU A 8 -5.45 -2.55 -6.16
C LEU A 8 -5.38 -2.45 -4.63
N LYS A 9 -4.36 -3.05 -3.99
CA LYS A 9 -4.15 -2.98 -2.53
C LYS A 9 -4.07 -1.55 -2.01
N SER A 10 -3.29 -0.71 -2.69
CA SER A 10 -3.15 0.71 -2.34
C SER A 10 -4.42 1.51 -2.62
N VAL A 11 -5.11 1.22 -3.73
CA VAL A 11 -6.38 1.89 -4.06
C VAL A 11 -7.48 1.55 -3.06
N TRP A 12 -7.53 0.32 -2.52
CA TRP A 12 -8.50 -0.03 -1.49
C TRP A 12 -8.42 0.90 -0.28
N TYR A 13 -7.20 1.20 0.21
CA TYR A 13 -7.03 2.16 1.30
C TYR A 13 -7.47 3.57 0.94
N ALA A 14 -7.17 4.05 -0.27
CA ALA A 14 -7.64 5.35 -0.73
C ALA A 14 -9.17 5.41 -0.78
N PHE A 15 -9.81 4.38 -1.33
CA PHE A 15 -11.26 4.27 -1.45
C PHE A 15 -11.96 4.21 -0.09
N THR A 16 -11.56 3.31 0.80
CA THR A 16 -12.20 3.17 2.11
C THR A 16 -12.00 4.40 2.99
N SER A 17 -10.93 5.16 2.75
CA SER A 17 -10.73 6.46 3.41
C SER A 17 -11.70 7.53 2.91
N LEU A 18 -12.22 7.42 1.69
CA LEU A 18 -13.25 8.33 1.18
C LEU A 18 -14.66 7.95 1.69
N ASP A 19 -14.90 6.68 2.00
CA ASP A 19 -16.14 6.17 2.63
C ASP A 19 -16.18 6.51 4.13
N THR A 20 -16.44 7.79 4.43
CA THR A 20 -16.45 8.29 5.81
C THR A 20 -17.52 7.66 6.69
N GLU A 21 -18.60 7.15 6.10
CA GLU A 21 -19.72 6.54 6.82
C GLU A 21 -19.54 5.02 6.98
N LYS A 22 -18.47 4.43 6.41
CA LYS A 22 -18.26 2.97 6.34
C LYS A 22 -19.47 2.23 5.78
N SER A 23 -20.18 2.90 4.87
CA SER A 23 -21.44 2.43 4.29
C SER A 23 -21.23 1.62 3.01
N GLY A 24 -19.98 1.55 2.53
CA GLY A 24 -19.61 1.09 1.20
C GLY A 24 -19.87 2.13 0.10
N LYS A 25 -20.32 3.34 0.46
CA LYS A 25 -20.69 4.40 -0.49
C LYS A 25 -19.78 5.61 -0.35
N VAL A 26 -19.30 6.09 -1.49
CA VAL A 26 -18.50 7.30 -1.61
C VAL A 26 -19.23 8.25 -2.55
N SER A 27 -19.18 9.56 -2.30
CA SER A 27 -19.82 10.54 -3.18
C SER A 27 -19.21 10.52 -4.59
N LYS A 28 -20.04 10.74 -5.62
CA LYS A 28 -19.57 10.80 -7.02
C LYS A 28 -18.44 11.81 -7.21
N SER A 29 -18.50 12.97 -6.56
CA SER A 29 -17.46 14.00 -6.66
C SER A 29 -16.11 13.52 -6.13
N GLN A 30 -16.08 12.81 -5.00
CA GLN A 30 -14.85 12.21 -4.47
C GLN A 30 -14.30 11.11 -5.38
N LEU A 31 -15.17 10.28 -5.96
CA LEU A 31 -14.77 9.23 -6.90
C LEU A 31 -14.26 9.80 -8.24
N LYS A 32 -14.85 10.89 -8.74
CA LYS A 32 -14.33 11.65 -9.89
C LYS A 32 -12.92 12.16 -9.61
N VAL A 33 -12.71 12.80 -8.46
CA VAL A 33 -11.39 13.34 -8.06
C VAL A 33 -10.37 12.22 -7.91
N LEU A 34 -10.72 11.10 -7.25
CA LEU A 34 -9.84 9.94 -7.14
C LEU A 34 -9.49 9.39 -8.52
N SER A 35 -10.48 9.20 -9.40
CA SER A 35 -10.28 8.70 -10.77
C SER A 35 -9.32 9.58 -11.54
N HIS A 36 -9.55 10.90 -11.53
CA HIS A 36 -8.69 11.88 -12.21
C HIS A 36 -7.24 11.81 -11.71
N ASN A 37 -7.04 11.73 -10.39
CA ASN A 37 -5.71 11.62 -9.81
C ASN A 37 -5.03 10.30 -10.18
N LEU A 38 -5.78 9.20 -10.27
CA LEU A 38 -5.27 7.90 -10.73
C LEU A 38 -4.87 7.97 -12.22
N TYR A 39 -5.70 8.54 -13.10
CA TYR A 39 -5.33 8.76 -14.50
C TYR A 39 -4.03 9.54 -14.62
N THR A 40 -3.90 10.62 -13.84
CA THR A 40 -2.72 11.49 -13.84
C THR A 40 -1.48 10.73 -13.35
N VAL A 41 -1.54 10.07 -12.20
CA VAL A 41 -0.36 9.41 -11.61
C VAL A 41 0.08 8.19 -12.42
N PHE A 42 -0.84 7.54 -13.15
CA PHE A 42 -0.53 6.43 -14.06
C PHE A 42 -0.14 6.88 -15.47
N ASN A 43 -0.10 8.19 -15.76
CA ASN A 43 0.13 8.74 -17.09
C ASN A 43 -0.82 8.17 -18.17
N ILE A 44 -2.06 7.88 -17.79
CA ILE A 44 -3.08 7.41 -18.72
C ILE A 44 -3.73 8.64 -19.37
N PRO A 45 -3.86 8.69 -20.71
CA PRO A 45 -4.54 9.79 -21.40
C PRO A 45 -5.95 10.00 -20.85
N HIS A 46 -6.25 11.23 -20.45
CA HIS A 46 -7.53 11.59 -19.85
C HIS A 46 -8.47 12.21 -20.89
N ASP A 47 -9.67 11.65 -21.02
CA ASP A 47 -10.78 12.26 -21.75
C ASP A 47 -11.80 12.82 -20.74
N PRO A 48 -11.85 14.15 -20.55
CA PRO A 48 -12.80 14.77 -19.63
C PRO A 48 -14.25 14.49 -19.97
N VAL A 49 -14.58 14.33 -21.25
CA VAL A 49 -15.96 14.06 -21.69
C VAL A 49 -16.35 12.65 -21.27
N ALA A 50 -15.49 11.66 -21.54
CA ALA A 50 -15.72 10.28 -21.12
C ALA A 50 -15.82 10.14 -19.59
N LEU A 51 -14.99 10.87 -18.82
CA LEU A 51 -15.08 10.85 -17.36
C LEU A 51 -16.41 11.43 -16.89
N GLU A 52 -16.85 12.56 -17.44
CA GLU A 52 -18.15 13.14 -17.09
C GLU A 52 -19.29 12.19 -17.43
N ASP A 53 -19.26 11.59 -18.63
CA ASP A 53 -20.24 10.60 -19.08
C ASP A 53 -20.32 9.39 -18.14
N HIS A 54 -19.17 8.89 -17.67
CA HIS A 54 -19.13 7.73 -16.77
C HIS A 54 -19.77 7.97 -15.39
N PHE A 55 -19.89 9.23 -15.01
CA PHE A 55 -20.37 9.68 -13.70
C PHE A 55 -21.61 10.59 -13.81
N ARG A 56 -22.33 10.53 -14.94
CA ARG A 56 -23.57 11.28 -15.13
C ARG A 56 -24.60 10.96 -14.04
N ASP A 57 -25.52 11.90 -13.86
CA ASP A 57 -26.60 11.81 -12.87
C ASP A 57 -27.79 10.97 -13.33
N ASP A 58 -27.71 10.40 -14.53
CA ASP A 58 -28.53 9.28 -14.95
C ASP A 58 -27.90 7.96 -14.48
N ASP A 59 -28.73 6.95 -14.18
CA ASP A 59 -28.27 5.62 -13.77
C ASP A 59 -27.62 4.82 -14.93
N ASP A 60 -27.38 5.48 -16.07
CA ASP A 60 -26.90 4.89 -17.33
C ASP A 60 -25.35 4.78 -17.41
N GLY A 61 -24.62 5.40 -16.47
CA GLY A 61 -23.15 5.32 -16.39
C GLY A 61 -22.62 4.03 -15.73
N PRO A 62 -21.38 3.60 -16.04
CA PRO A 62 -20.75 2.43 -15.43
C PRO A 62 -20.61 2.56 -13.91
N VAL A 63 -20.46 3.78 -13.37
CA VAL A 63 -20.33 3.98 -11.91
C VAL A 63 -21.69 4.03 -11.21
N SER A 64 -22.76 4.49 -11.87
CA SER A 64 -24.08 4.62 -11.24
C SER A 64 -24.82 3.29 -11.07
N SER A 65 -24.70 2.36 -12.02
CA SER A 65 -25.37 1.04 -11.96
C SER A 65 -24.46 -0.12 -11.51
N GLN A 66 -23.15 -0.07 -11.78
CA GLN A 66 -22.22 -1.18 -11.49
C GLN A 66 -21.25 -0.88 -10.32
N GLY A 67 -21.26 0.36 -9.81
CA GLY A 67 -20.38 0.80 -8.73
C GLY A 67 -18.95 1.13 -9.19
N TYR A 68 -18.14 1.62 -8.26
CA TYR A 68 -16.81 2.14 -8.60
C TYR A 68 -15.76 1.07 -8.91
N MET A 69 -15.85 -0.11 -8.30
CA MET A 69 -14.82 -1.14 -8.45
C MET A 69 -14.74 -1.73 -9.88
N PRO A 70 -15.86 -2.07 -10.55
CA PRO A 70 -15.80 -2.47 -11.96
C PRO A 70 -15.21 -1.36 -12.85
N TYR A 71 -15.62 -0.12 -12.62
CA TYR A 71 -15.07 1.04 -13.31
C TYR A 71 -13.55 1.17 -13.13
N LEU A 72 -13.07 1.12 -11.88
CA LEU A 72 -11.64 1.19 -11.55
C LEU A 72 -10.84 0.11 -12.28
N ASN A 73 -11.34 -1.13 -12.28
CA ASN A 73 -10.65 -2.24 -12.95
C ASN A 73 -10.59 -2.01 -14.47
N GLN A 74 -11.73 -1.80 -15.11
CA GLN A 74 -11.83 -1.77 -16.57
C GLN A 74 -11.24 -0.48 -17.20
N TYR A 75 -11.43 0.67 -16.57
CA TYR A 75 -11.12 1.95 -17.20
C TYR A 75 -9.80 2.56 -16.73
N ILE A 76 -9.28 2.12 -15.58
CA ILE A 76 -8.01 2.63 -15.02
C ILE A 76 -6.99 1.49 -14.98
N LEU A 77 -7.19 0.47 -14.12
CA LEU A 77 -6.16 -0.55 -13.86
C LEU A 77 -5.80 -1.37 -15.10
N ASP A 78 -6.77 -1.70 -15.96
CA ASP A 78 -6.54 -2.41 -17.23
C ASP A 78 -5.74 -1.60 -18.26
N LYS A 79 -5.67 -0.28 -18.08
CA LYS A 79 -4.90 0.62 -18.96
C LYS A 79 -3.52 0.98 -18.40
N VAL A 80 -3.19 0.55 -17.19
CA VAL A 80 -1.88 0.79 -16.60
C VAL A 80 -0.83 -0.07 -17.31
N VAL A 81 0.23 0.57 -17.78
CA VAL A 81 1.37 -0.11 -18.40
C VAL A 81 2.56 -0.01 -17.46
N GLU A 82 3.21 -1.14 -17.17
CA GLU A 82 4.40 -1.12 -16.30
C GLU A 82 5.52 -0.28 -16.92
N GLY A 83 6.19 0.52 -16.10
CA GLY A 83 7.28 1.40 -16.54
C GLY A 83 6.85 2.74 -17.15
N THR A 84 5.55 2.98 -17.38
CA THR A 84 5.06 4.28 -17.87
C THR A 84 4.73 5.28 -16.77
N PHE A 85 4.82 4.86 -15.50
CA PHE A 85 4.53 5.68 -14.33
C PHE A 85 5.50 5.40 -13.19
N VAL A 86 5.57 6.32 -12.23
CA VAL A 86 6.39 6.16 -11.03
C VAL A 86 5.55 5.49 -9.94
N LYS A 87 5.83 4.22 -9.63
CA LYS A 87 5.10 3.45 -8.61
C LYS A 87 5.06 4.16 -7.25
N GLU A 88 6.18 4.76 -6.85
CA GLU A 88 6.28 5.52 -5.59
C GLU A 88 5.28 6.69 -5.54
N SER A 89 5.18 7.50 -6.60
CA SER A 89 4.21 8.60 -6.66
C SER A 89 2.76 8.13 -6.57
N PHE A 90 2.44 6.96 -7.14
CA PHE A 90 1.12 6.33 -6.98
C PHE A 90 0.85 5.91 -5.53
N HIS A 91 1.83 5.26 -4.89
CA HIS A 91 1.71 4.86 -3.49
C HIS A 91 1.60 6.08 -2.57
N GLU A 92 2.34 7.16 -2.82
CA GLU A 92 2.28 8.42 -2.07
C GLU A 92 0.89 9.08 -2.18
N LEU A 93 0.28 9.06 -3.37
CA LEU A 93 -1.10 9.53 -3.56
C LEU A 93 -2.06 8.74 -2.65
N CYS A 94 -1.97 7.42 -2.66
CA CYS A 94 -2.83 6.56 -1.85
C CYS A 94 -2.57 6.74 -0.35
N TRP A 95 -1.30 6.81 0.06
CA TRP A 95 -0.88 7.08 1.43
C TRP A 95 -1.43 8.40 1.94
N THR A 96 -1.32 9.48 1.17
CA THR A 96 -1.81 10.81 1.54
C THR A 96 -3.31 10.81 1.84
N LEU A 97 -4.08 10.07 1.04
CA LEU A 97 -5.53 9.94 1.22
C LEU A 97 -5.88 9.13 2.48
N THR A 98 -5.15 8.05 2.76
CA THR A 98 -5.46 7.14 3.89
C THR A 98 -4.88 7.58 5.22
N ALA A 99 -3.61 7.98 5.25
CA ALA A 99 -2.88 8.28 6.49
C ALA A 99 -3.52 9.46 7.24
N LYS A 100 -4.00 10.48 6.51
CA LYS A 100 -4.66 11.65 7.10
C LYS A 100 -5.81 11.26 8.05
N LYS A 101 -6.56 10.22 7.71
CA LYS A 101 -7.73 9.75 8.47
C LYS A 101 -7.39 8.62 9.43
N ASN A 102 -6.55 7.68 9.00
CA ASN A 102 -6.40 6.39 9.64
C ASN A 102 -5.09 6.24 10.42
N TYR A 103 -4.03 6.99 10.08
CA TYR A 103 -2.79 6.91 10.82
C TYR A 103 -2.91 7.71 12.13
N ARG A 104 -3.08 6.96 13.22
CA ARG A 104 -3.29 7.44 14.59
C ARG A 104 -2.40 6.60 15.52
N PRO A 105 -1.08 6.86 15.56
CA PRO A 105 -0.16 6.06 16.36
C PRO A 105 -0.57 6.11 17.83
N THR A 106 -0.57 4.95 18.47
CA THR A 106 -0.95 4.82 19.89
C THR A 106 0.19 5.15 20.86
N GLY A 107 1.43 5.20 20.35
CA GLY A 107 2.63 5.52 21.11
C GLY A 107 3.56 6.47 20.36
N VAL A 108 4.78 6.00 20.08
CA VAL A 108 5.79 6.79 19.36
C VAL A 108 5.35 6.96 17.91
N ALA A 109 5.17 8.21 17.48
CA ALA A 109 4.84 8.50 16.09
C ALA A 109 6.09 8.41 15.20
N LEU A 110 6.03 7.59 14.15
CA LEU A 110 7.06 7.58 13.12
C LEU A 110 7.05 8.88 12.30
N PRO A 111 8.21 9.30 11.79
CA PRO A 111 8.26 10.22 10.65
C PRO A 111 7.35 9.73 9.52
N ASN A 112 6.68 10.66 8.83
CA ASN A 112 5.71 10.30 7.79
C ASN A 112 6.32 9.40 6.69
N GLN A 113 7.60 9.63 6.35
CA GLN A 113 8.31 8.82 5.36
C GLN A 113 8.51 7.37 5.83
N ASP A 114 8.87 7.17 7.09
CA ASP A 114 9.04 5.81 7.65
C ASP A 114 7.70 5.07 7.72
N ALA A 115 6.64 5.75 8.16
CA ALA A 115 5.29 5.20 8.16
C ALA A 115 4.82 4.83 6.74
N PHE A 116 5.13 5.67 5.75
CA PHE A 116 4.87 5.40 4.34
C PHE A 116 5.63 4.17 3.84
N HIS A 117 6.94 4.07 4.10
CA HIS A 117 7.75 2.91 3.70
C HIS A 117 7.24 1.61 4.32
N LEU A 118 6.92 1.61 5.62
CA LEU A 118 6.32 0.46 6.30
C LEU A 118 4.94 0.11 5.74
N TRP A 119 4.13 1.10 5.37
CA TRP A 119 2.84 0.87 4.71
C TRP A 119 3.01 0.23 3.32
N CYS A 120 4.02 0.64 2.54
CA CYS A 120 4.35 0.00 1.27
C CYS A 120 4.83 -1.45 1.45
N LEU A 121 5.72 -1.70 2.41
CA LEU A 121 6.16 -3.05 2.78
C LEU A 121 4.97 -3.92 3.22
N PHE A 122 4.06 -3.35 4.00
CA PHE A 122 2.83 -4.02 4.40
C PHE A 122 1.99 -4.43 3.19
N ASN A 123 1.71 -3.51 2.27
CA ASN A 123 0.92 -3.81 1.09
C ASN A 123 1.55 -4.92 0.24
N TYR A 124 2.87 -4.88 0.10
CA TYR A 124 3.62 -5.86 -0.68
C TYR A 124 3.49 -7.29 -0.10
N LEU A 125 3.60 -7.45 1.22
CA LEU A 125 3.56 -8.77 1.88
C LEU A 125 2.17 -9.20 2.36
N SER A 126 1.19 -8.29 2.37
CA SER A 126 -0.19 -8.64 2.76
C SER A 126 -0.85 -9.60 1.77
N GLU A 127 -1.92 -10.26 2.19
CA GLU A 127 -2.74 -11.10 1.33
C GLU A 127 -3.44 -10.29 0.20
N ASP A 128 -3.87 -10.97 -0.86
CA ASP A 128 -4.50 -10.35 -2.03
C ASP A 128 -6.02 -10.10 -1.87
N THR A 129 -6.53 -10.13 -0.64
CA THR A 129 -7.96 -9.97 -0.31
C THR A 129 -8.16 -8.83 0.69
N TYR A 130 -9.21 -8.04 0.50
CA TYR A 130 -9.59 -6.98 1.44
C TYR A 130 -10.52 -7.52 2.56
N PRO A 131 -10.35 -7.14 3.83
CA PRO A 131 -9.32 -6.25 4.37
C PRO A 131 -7.92 -6.86 4.29
N LEU A 132 -6.92 -6.03 3.99
CA LEU A 132 -5.54 -6.49 3.85
C LEU A 132 -4.98 -6.88 5.21
N ILE A 133 -4.46 -8.10 5.28
CA ILE A 133 -3.83 -8.68 6.46
C ILE A 133 -2.43 -9.15 6.06
N MET A 134 -1.45 -8.86 6.92
CA MET A 134 -0.13 -9.49 6.85
C MET A 134 -0.13 -10.68 7.80
N VAL A 135 0.13 -11.87 7.26
CA VAL A 135 0.18 -13.11 8.05
C VAL A 135 1.38 -13.12 8.99
N PRO A 136 1.37 -13.91 10.08
CA PRO A 136 2.42 -13.90 11.09
C PRO A 136 3.82 -14.16 10.54
N ASP A 137 3.94 -15.06 9.59
CA ASP A 137 5.22 -15.42 8.95
C ASP A 137 5.86 -14.20 8.26
N GLU A 138 5.05 -13.38 7.59
CA GLU A 138 5.51 -12.16 6.91
C GLU A 138 5.86 -11.04 7.91
N VAL A 139 5.11 -10.95 9.01
CA VAL A 139 5.46 -10.04 10.13
C VAL A 139 6.80 -10.46 10.74
N GLN A 140 6.97 -11.75 11.02
CA GLN A 140 8.19 -12.31 11.56
C GLN A 140 9.38 -12.02 10.64
N TYR A 141 9.21 -12.25 9.34
CA TYR A 141 10.22 -11.99 8.33
C TYR A 141 10.69 -10.51 8.33
N LEU A 142 9.76 -9.55 8.33
CA LEU A 142 10.12 -8.13 8.37
C LEU A 142 10.82 -7.74 9.68
N LEU A 143 10.33 -8.23 10.83
CA LEU A 143 10.96 -7.93 12.11
C LEU A 143 12.35 -8.56 12.22
N GLN A 144 12.54 -9.78 11.73
CA GLN A 144 13.86 -10.43 11.68
C GLN A 144 14.84 -9.64 10.80
N LYS A 145 14.40 -9.13 9.66
CA LYS A 145 15.21 -8.24 8.82
C LYS A 145 15.57 -6.95 9.55
N LEU A 146 14.60 -6.34 10.23
CA LEU A 146 14.81 -5.14 11.04
C LEU A 146 15.88 -5.37 12.09
N PHE A 147 15.74 -6.41 12.91
CA PHE A 147 16.70 -6.77 13.96
C PHE A 147 18.10 -7.08 13.39
N THR A 148 18.17 -7.75 12.25
CA THR A 148 19.43 -8.03 11.57
C THR A 148 20.17 -6.74 11.18
N ILE A 149 19.47 -5.76 10.60
CA ILE A 149 20.08 -4.49 10.17
C ILE A 149 20.47 -3.63 11.38
N THR A 150 19.62 -3.59 12.41
CA THR A 150 19.89 -2.83 13.64
C THR A 150 20.90 -3.51 14.56
N ARG A 151 21.42 -4.69 14.17
CA ARG A 151 22.34 -5.53 14.96
C ARG A 151 21.82 -5.80 16.37
N SER A 152 20.50 -5.92 16.48
CA SER A 152 19.79 -6.27 17.70
C SER A 152 19.28 -7.70 17.57
N GLU A 153 19.13 -8.41 18.67
CA GLU A 153 18.57 -9.77 18.66
C GLU A 153 17.07 -9.72 18.90
N MET A 154 16.31 -10.50 18.13
CA MET A 154 14.90 -10.76 18.45
C MET A 154 14.86 -11.69 19.66
N GLY A 155 14.41 -11.19 20.80
CA GLY A 155 14.25 -11.99 22.01
C GLY A 155 13.06 -12.93 21.93
N GLU A 156 12.99 -13.89 22.86
CA GLU A 156 11.88 -14.84 22.99
C GLU A 156 10.53 -14.13 23.24
N MET A 157 10.55 -12.97 23.89
CA MET A 157 9.34 -12.20 24.17
C MET A 157 8.77 -11.57 22.89
N GLU A 158 9.62 -10.96 22.07
CA GLU A 158 9.25 -10.35 20.79
C GLU A 158 8.76 -11.43 19.81
N LEU A 159 9.42 -12.59 19.78
CA LEU A 159 8.97 -13.74 19.02
C LEU A 159 7.61 -14.26 19.52
N GLY A 160 7.42 -14.34 20.84
CA GLY A 160 6.16 -14.76 21.46
C GLY A 160 4.98 -13.84 21.10
N GLU A 161 5.21 -12.53 20.94
CA GLU A 161 4.18 -11.62 20.45
C GLU A 161 3.79 -11.91 19.01
N VAL A 162 4.77 -12.15 18.13
CA VAL A 162 4.49 -12.49 16.72
C VAL A 162 3.72 -13.80 16.62
N LEU A 163 4.11 -14.81 17.39
CA LEU A 163 3.41 -16.09 17.45
C LEU A 163 1.98 -15.97 17.99
N SER A 164 1.69 -14.94 18.79
CA SER A 164 0.33 -14.67 19.30
C SER A 164 -0.60 -14.02 18.26
N LEU A 165 -0.07 -13.59 17.12
CA LEU A 165 -0.84 -12.98 16.03
C LEU A 165 -1.56 -14.05 15.20
N GLU A 166 -2.31 -14.98 15.80
CA GLU A 166 -2.87 -16.18 15.13
C GLU A 166 -3.58 -15.91 13.77
N HIS A 167 -4.10 -14.69 13.55
CA HIS A 167 -4.84 -14.29 12.35
C HIS A 167 -4.12 -13.22 11.51
N GLY A 168 -2.85 -12.93 11.79
CA GLY A 168 -2.12 -11.82 11.19
C GLY A 168 -2.51 -10.45 11.75
N VAL A 169 -2.03 -9.39 11.08
CA VAL A 169 -2.24 -7.99 11.51
C VAL A 169 -2.67 -7.09 10.36
N SER A 170 -3.47 -6.08 10.68
CA SER A 170 -3.72 -4.94 9.79
C SER A 170 -2.51 -4.00 9.74
N VAL A 171 -2.48 -3.10 8.75
CA VAL A 171 -1.36 -2.15 8.62
C VAL A 171 -1.20 -1.24 9.84
N TRP A 172 -2.31 -0.85 10.47
CA TRP A 172 -2.28 0.04 11.63
C TRP A 172 -1.68 -0.67 12.85
N GLN A 173 -2.07 -1.92 13.08
CA GLN A 173 -1.47 -2.76 14.12
C GLN A 173 0.00 -3.05 13.85
N PHE A 174 0.38 -3.25 12.59
CA PHE A 174 1.78 -3.43 12.20
C PHE A 174 2.63 -2.18 12.49
N LEU A 175 2.14 -0.98 12.16
CA LEU A 175 2.84 0.27 12.47
C LEU A 175 3.01 0.49 13.98
N ASP A 176 1.97 0.19 14.77
CA ASP A 176 2.05 0.23 16.24
C ASP A 176 3.02 -0.84 16.80
N LEU A 177 3.06 -2.04 16.20
CA LEU A 177 3.97 -3.11 16.61
C LEU A 177 5.44 -2.70 16.43
N VAL A 178 5.80 -2.17 15.26
CA VAL A 178 7.18 -1.73 14.94
C VAL A 178 7.64 -0.60 15.87
N THR A 179 6.71 0.22 16.35
CA THR A 179 7.00 1.32 17.28
C THR A 179 6.79 0.95 18.75
N SER A 180 6.45 -0.31 19.04
CA SER A 180 6.18 -0.72 20.40
C SER A 180 7.44 -0.64 21.26
N PRO A 181 7.31 -0.36 22.58
CA PRO A 181 8.47 -0.32 23.48
C PRO A 181 9.28 -1.62 23.51
N LYS A 182 8.68 -2.76 23.13
CA LYS A 182 9.33 -4.06 23.07
C LYS A 182 10.25 -4.20 21.86
N ILE A 183 9.81 -3.71 20.69
CA ILE A 183 10.66 -3.66 19.50
C ILE A 183 11.73 -2.57 19.62
N LEU A 184 11.39 -1.40 20.18
CA LEU A 184 12.32 -0.26 20.27
C LEU A 184 13.36 -0.33 21.41
N ARG A 185 13.39 -1.40 22.23
CA ARG A 185 14.19 -1.46 23.48
C ARG A 185 15.63 -0.95 23.35
N SER A 186 16.34 -1.37 22.31
CA SER A 186 17.73 -1.00 22.03
C SER A 186 17.91 -0.22 20.73
N ILE A 187 16.82 0.10 20.04
CA ILE A 187 16.84 0.69 18.70
C ILE A 187 16.48 2.17 18.82
N SER A 188 17.44 3.04 18.51
CA SER A 188 17.14 4.48 18.40
C SER A 188 16.24 4.76 17.20
N MET A 189 15.47 5.86 17.24
CA MET A 189 14.61 6.25 16.10
C MET A 189 15.40 6.49 14.81
N GLU A 190 16.64 6.97 14.91
CA GLU A 190 17.53 7.15 13.76
C GLU A 190 17.92 5.80 13.14
N THR A 191 18.35 4.86 13.99
CA THR A 191 18.69 3.49 13.55
C THR A 191 17.47 2.78 12.95
N LEU A 192 16.29 2.99 13.54
CA LEU A 192 15.03 2.46 13.01
C LEU A 192 14.73 3.02 11.62
N SER A 193 14.80 4.34 11.45
CA SER A 193 14.52 5.00 10.16
C SER A 193 15.48 4.49 9.06
N MET A 194 16.78 4.38 9.38
CA MET A 194 17.76 3.79 8.46
C MET A 194 17.41 2.35 8.08
N ALA A 195 17.06 1.51 9.05
CA ALA A 195 16.71 0.12 8.79
C ALA A 195 15.42 -0.02 7.96
N ILE A 196 14.41 0.80 8.24
CA ILE A 196 13.17 0.85 7.44
C ILE A 196 13.49 1.25 6.00
N GLN A 197 14.32 2.27 5.81
CA GLN A 197 14.73 2.72 4.48
C GLN A 197 15.49 1.62 3.72
N ASP A 198 16.40 0.90 4.38
CA ASP A 198 17.17 -0.17 3.76
C ASP A 198 16.27 -1.36 3.37
N ILE A 199 15.35 -1.77 4.24
CA ILE A 199 14.38 -2.85 3.95
C ILE A 199 13.45 -2.44 2.81
N TYR A 200 12.96 -1.20 2.81
CA TYR A 200 12.12 -0.69 1.73
C TYR A 200 12.85 -0.72 0.39
N LYS A 201 14.13 -0.30 0.35
CA LYS A 201 14.94 -0.39 -0.88
C LYS A 201 15.15 -1.84 -1.31
N GLU A 202 15.50 -2.73 -0.38
CA GLU A 202 15.76 -4.13 -0.68
C GLU A 202 14.50 -4.85 -1.23
N ILE A 203 13.35 -4.67 -0.57
CA ILE A 203 12.14 -5.43 -0.90
C ILE A 203 11.34 -4.77 -2.02
N ILE A 204 11.19 -3.45 -1.99
CA ILE A 204 10.36 -2.74 -2.98
C ILE A 204 11.23 -2.31 -4.17
N GLN A 205 12.39 -1.69 -3.95
CA GLN A 205 13.18 -1.14 -5.07
C GLN A 205 14.07 -2.18 -5.78
N ASP A 206 14.61 -3.19 -5.09
CA ASP A 206 15.47 -4.20 -5.72
C ASP A 206 14.68 -5.37 -6.34
N VAL A 207 13.46 -5.67 -5.88
CA VAL A 207 12.54 -6.56 -6.62
C VAL A 207 12.19 -5.96 -7.98
N LEU A 208 12.03 -4.63 -8.09
CA LEU A 208 11.83 -3.94 -9.36
C LEU A 208 13.06 -4.04 -10.30
N LYS A 209 14.27 -4.15 -9.76
CA LYS A 209 15.51 -4.37 -10.54
C LYS A 209 15.70 -5.82 -10.99
N GLN A 210 15.27 -6.80 -10.20
CA GLN A 210 15.38 -8.21 -10.59
C GLN A 210 14.41 -8.56 -11.74
N VAL A 211 13.18 -8.04 -11.72
CA VAL A 211 12.19 -8.29 -12.79
C VAL A 211 12.62 -7.66 -14.13
N SER A 212 13.21 -6.46 -14.10
CA SER A 212 13.74 -5.79 -15.31
C SER A 212 14.94 -6.52 -15.92
N ASN A 213 15.82 -7.12 -15.10
CA ASN A 213 16.95 -7.93 -15.58
C ASN A 213 16.53 -9.29 -16.17
N PHE A 214 15.36 -9.83 -15.81
CA PHE A 214 14.83 -11.05 -16.43
C PHE A 214 14.28 -10.79 -17.83
N LEU A 215 13.65 -9.63 -18.07
CA LEU A 215 13.10 -9.26 -19.39
C LEU A 215 14.19 -9.02 -20.44
N VAL A 216 15.34 -8.46 -20.04
CA VAL A 216 16.50 -8.27 -20.95
C VAL A 216 17.15 -9.60 -21.35
N LYS A 217 17.10 -10.63 -20.50
CA LYS A 217 17.71 -11.94 -20.79
C LYS A 217 16.85 -12.84 -21.70
N THR A 218 15.58 -12.52 -21.90
CA THR A 218 14.69 -13.27 -22.79
C THR A 218 14.66 -12.76 -24.23
N THR A 219 15.38 -11.67 -24.55
CA THR A 219 15.51 -11.14 -25.92
C THR A 219 16.81 -11.53 -26.63
N ASP A 220 17.69 -12.29 -25.96
CA ASP A 220 18.93 -12.82 -26.54
C ASP A 220 18.81 -14.33 -26.83
N PHE A 221 17.88 -14.71 -27.70
CA PHE A 221 17.88 -16.00 -28.42
C PHE A 221 17.27 -15.86 -29.82
#